data_AF-A0A7W1HCM2-F1
#
_entry.id   AF-A0A7W1HCM2-F1
#
_cell.length_a   1.000
_cell.length_b   1.000
_cell.length_c   1.000
_cell.angle_alpha   90.00
_cell.angle_beta   90.00
_cell.angle_gamma   90.00
#
_symmetry.space_group_name_H-M   'P 1'
#
loop_
_entity.id
_entity.type
_entity.pdbx_description
1 polymer ?
#
loop_
_entity_poly.entity_id
_entity_poly.type
_entity_poly.pdbx_seq_one_letter_code
_entity_poly.pdbx_strand_id
1 'polypeptide(L)'
;MHVSPETDAPFLHLRPGEDHVHEFDVPEGSAGTYWYHPHPHGSLEGQLGAGLAGALIVEGPSDSLPGIAEAEERLLVLKDFPALRGAPVLVNGAYQPVLDAEASSLRLRLLNASTERYLRLALEEHPLYLIVTDGGLIEEPVNLEEFLLAPANGPRCSCG
;
A
#
# COMPACT_ATOMS: atom_id res chain seq x y z
N MET A 1 6.66 2.11 8.13
CA MET A 1 8.06 2.57 8.09
C MET A 1 8.73 2.17 9.39
N HIS A 2 10.04 1.90 9.41
CA HIS A 2 10.74 1.58 10.65
C HIS A 2 11.12 2.88 11.40
N VAL A 3 10.21 3.36 12.24
CA VAL A 3 10.45 4.48 13.17
C VAL A 3 10.37 3.97 14.62
N SER A 4 10.78 4.79 15.59
CA SER A 4 10.68 4.40 16.99
C SER A 4 9.21 4.21 17.41
N PRO A 5 8.89 3.36 18.41
CA PRO A 5 7.53 3.24 18.93
C PRO A 5 6.97 4.55 19.52
N GLU A 6 7.86 5.46 19.96
CA GLU A 6 7.48 6.79 20.43
C GLU A 6 6.96 7.66 19.28
N THR A 7 7.59 7.55 18.10
CA THR A 7 7.18 8.24 16.87
C THR A 7 5.95 7.59 16.24
N ASP A 8 5.91 6.26 16.17
CA ASP A 8 4.75 5.50 15.65
C ASP A 8 3.51 5.68 16.55
N ALA A 9 3.76 5.91 17.84
CA ALA A 9 2.78 6.24 18.86
C ALA A 9 1.49 5.38 18.83
N PRO A 10 1.58 4.03 18.82
CA PRO A 10 0.42 3.16 18.63
C PRO A 10 -0.61 3.23 19.78
N PHE A 11 -0.21 3.81 20.92
CA PHE A 11 -1.07 4.03 22.10
C PHE A 11 -1.59 5.46 22.22
N LEU A 12 -1.22 6.36 21.29
CA LEU A 12 -1.75 7.71 21.25
C LEU A 12 -3.25 7.65 20.96
N HIS A 13 -4.02 8.35 21.78
CA HIS A 13 -5.45 8.51 21.58
C HIS A 13 -5.80 9.99 21.58
N LEU A 14 -6.25 10.49 20.43
CA LEU A 14 -6.69 11.87 20.25
C LEU A 14 -8.20 11.93 20.37
N ARG A 15 -8.69 12.83 21.22
CA ARG A 15 -10.12 13.13 21.32
C ARG A 15 -10.56 14.01 20.15
N PRO A 16 -11.86 14.03 19.83
CA PRO A 16 -12.38 14.95 18.82
C PRO A 16 -11.98 16.41 19.10
N GLY A 17 -11.33 17.05 18.12
CA GLY A 17 -10.85 18.43 18.22
C GLY A 17 -9.44 18.59 18.83
N GLU A 18 -8.78 17.50 19.20
CA GLU A 18 -7.36 17.50 19.56
C GLU A 18 -6.49 17.24 18.32
N ASP A 19 -5.29 17.83 18.34
CA ASP A 19 -4.28 17.68 17.29
C ASP A 19 -3.01 17.05 17.85
N HIS A 20 -2.26 16.39 16.97
CA HIS A 20 -0.93 15.88 17.26
C HIS A 20 -0.03 15.99 16.03
N VAL A 21 1.25 16.28 16.26
CA VAL A 21 2.26 16.36 15.21
C VAL A 21 3.18 15.16 15.36
N HIS A 22 3.22 14.29 14.35
CA HIS A 22 4.28 13.31 14.21
C HIS A 22 5.46 13.95 13.48
N GLU A 23 6.61 14.04 14.14
CA GLU A 23 7.84 14.56 13.57
C GLU A 23 8.94 13.50 13.68
N PHE A 24 9.59 13.20 12.56
CA PHE A 24 10.70 12.27 12.47
C PHE A 24 11.48 12.48 11.19
N ASP A 25 12.76 12.14 11.23
CA ASP A 25 13.57 12.01 10.02
C ASP A 25 13.29 10.66 9.35
N VAL A 26 13.17 10.65 8.02
CA VAL A 26 13.05 9.41 7.25
C VAL A 26 14.38 8.65 7.35
N PRO A 27 14.41 7.44 7.93
CA PRO A 27 15.66 6.70 8.09
C PRO A 27 16.31 6.38 6.73
N GLU A 28 17.64 6.39 6.68
CA GLU A 28 18.38 5.96 5.50
C GLU A 28 17.99 4.52 5.10
N GLY A 29 17.87 4.27 3.80
CA GLY A 29 17.47 2.96 3.27
C GLY A 29 15.96 2.68 3.37
N SER A 30 15.13 3.65 3.75
CA SER A 30 13.67 3.49 3.81
C SER A 30 12.96 3.61 2.46
N ALA A 31 13.64 3.42 1.32
CA ALA A 31 12.99 3.52 0.02
C ALA A 31 11.89 2.46 -0.12
N GLY A 32 10.67 2.86 -0.46
CA GLY A 32 9.54 1.92 -0.54
C GLY A 32 8.17 2.58 -0.51
N THR A 33 7.15 1.73 -0.51
CA THR A 33 5.74 2.14 -0.37
C THR A 33 5.26 1.76 1.01
N TYR A 34 4.95 2.76 1.83
CA TYR A 34 4.31 2.61 3.13
C TYR A 34 2.91 3.20 3.07
N TRP A 35 2.26 3.21 4.22
CA TRP A 35 0.94 3.76 4.39
C TRP A 35 0.74 4.13 5.86
N TYR A 36 -0.23 4.98 6.13
CA TYR A 36 -0.64 5.40 7.45
C TYR A 36 -2.15 5.21 7.60
N HIS A 37 -2.57 4.79 8.79
CA HIS A 37 -3.98 4.61 9.15
C HIS A 37 -4.11 4.73 10.67
N PRO A 38 -5.32 4.98 11.21
CA PRO A 38 -5.54 4.97 12.66
C PRO A 38 -5.23 3.59 13.26
N HIS A 39 -4.67 3.55 14.47
CA HIS A 39 -4.47 2.31 15.23
C HIS A 39 -5.12 2.27 16.64
N PRO A 40 -6.26 2.96 16.91
CA PRO A 40 -6.86 2.94 18.24
C PRO A 40 -7.44 1.57 18.57
N HIS A 41 -7.05 1.02 19.71
CA HIS A 41 -7.56 -0.26 20.21
C HIS A 41 -9.09 -0.23 20.30
N GLY A 42 -9.75 -1.25 19.75
CA GLY A 42 -11.22 -1.40 19.76
C GLY A 42 -12.00 -0.54 18.76
N SER A 43 -11.37 0.37 18.01
CA SER A 43 -12.05 1.18 16.98
C SER A 43 -11.33 1.25 15.62
N LEU A 44 -10.16 0.61 15.49
CA LEU A 44 -9.40 0.44 14.24
C LEU A 44 -10.29 0.02 13.06
N GLU A 45 -11.03 -1.08 13.21
CA GLU A 45 -11.85 -1.63 12.11
C GLU A 45 -12.90 -0.64 11.61
N GLY A 46 -13.54 0.09 12.53
CA GLY A 46 -14.55 1.08 12.16
C GLY A 46 -13.95 2.27 11.42
N GLN A 47 -12.83 2.81 11.93
CA GLN A 47 -12.18 3.98 11.33
C GLN A 47 -11.52 3.65 9.98
N LEU A 48 -10.80 2.54 9.89
CA LEU A 48 -10.22 2.09 8.63
C LEU A 48 -11.32 1.67 7.64
N GLY A 49 -12.33 0.91 8.08
CA GLY A 49 -13.46 0.52 7.25
C GLY A 49 -14.26 1.70 6.71
N ALA A 50 -14.25 2.83 7.43
CA ALA A 50 -14.86 4.09 6.99
C ALA A 50 -14.01 4.90 6.00
N GLY A 51 -12.74 4.53 5.77
CA GLY A 51 -11.91 5.16 4.73
C GLY A 51 -10.60 5.78 5.19
N LEU A 52 -10.30 5.83 6.50
CA LEU A 52 -9.11 6.51 7.00
C LEU A 52 -7.84 5.70 6.73
N ALA A 53 -7.23 5.94 5.58
CA ALA A 53 -5.93 5.43 5.18
C ALA A 53 -5.30 6.35 4.12
N GLY A 54 -3.97 6.38 4.08
CA GLY A 54 -3.22 7.05 3.00
C GLY A 54 -1.89 6.34 2.75
N ALA A 55 -1.38 6.45 1.53
CA ALA A 55 -0.05 5.94 1.17
C ALA A 55 1.04 6.97 1.54
N LEU A 56 2.23 6.47 1.85
CA LEU A 56 3.45 7.24 2.06
C LEU A 56 4.55 6.59 1.22
N ILE A 57 4.94 7.24 0.14
CA ILE A 57 6.03 6.77 -0.74
C ILE A 57 7.31 7.46 -0.31
N VAL A 58 8.36 6.66 -0.10
CA VAL A 58 9.72 7.15 0.09
C VAL A 58 10.51 6.77 -1.14
N GLU A 59 10.92 7.78 -1.88
CA GLU A 59 11.77 7.61 -3.05
C GLU A 59 13.21 7.27 -2.63
N GLY A 60 13.94 6.59 -3.50
CA GLY A 60 15.33 6.27 -3.26
C GLY A 60 16.09 5.81 -4.49
N PRO A 61 17.35 5.39 -4.32
CA PRO A 61 18.23 5.07 -5.44
C PRO A 61 17.71 3.96 -6.37
N SER A 62 16.88 3.06 -5.87
CA SER A 62 16.25 1.99 -6.65
C SER A 62 15.28 2.52 -7.71
N ASP A 63 14.72 3.73 -7.55
CA ASP A 63 13.82 4.34 -8.52
C ASP A 63 14.56 4.81 -9.78
N SER A 64 15.89 4.93 -9.71
CA SER A 64 16.75 5.29 -10.84
C SER A 64 17.33 4.09 -11.59
N LEU A 65 16.96 2.86 -11.21
CA LEU A 65 17.46 1.66 -11.87
C LEU A 65 16.87 1.53 -13.29
N PRO A 66 17.66 1.04 -14.27
CA PRO A 66 17.15 0.78 -15.61
C PRO A 66 15.96 -0.18 -15.59
N GLY A 67 14.93 0.13 -16.37
CA GLY A 67 13.66 -0.59 -16.41
C GLY A 67 12.64 -0.12 -15.36
N ILE A 68 13.08 0.57 -14.30
CA ILE A 68 12.23 1.23 -13.31
C ILE A 68 12.08 2.72 -13.65
N ALA A 69 13.18 3.41 -13.93
CA ALA A 69 13.20 4.85 -14.16
C ALA A 69 12.42 5.29 -15.41
N GLU A 70 12.32 4.42 -16.42
CA GLU A 70 11.60 4.67 -17.67
C GLU A 70 10.14 4.21 -17.62
N ALA A 71 9.76 3.46 -16.58
CA ALA A 71 8.40 2.97 -16.44
C ALA A 71 7.48 4.09 -15.93
N GLU A 72 6.27 4.13 -16.46
CA GLU A 72 5.24 5.02 -15.94
C GLU A 72 4.75 4.49 -14.58
N GLU A 73 5.05 5.23 -13.52
CA GLU A 73 4.70 4.83 -12.17
C GLU A 73 3.24 5.20 -11.81
N ARG A 74 2.54 4.26 -11.16
CA ARG A 74 1.16 4.43 -10.69
C ARG A 74 0.99 3.80 -9.30
N LEU A 75 0.36 4.53 -8.37
CA LEU A 75 -0.09 4.00 -7.09
C LEU A 75 -1.53 3.51 -7.20
N LEU A 76 -1.80 2.29 -6.77
CA LEU A 76 -3.13 1.69 -6.73
C LEU A 76 -3.45 1.26 -5.30
N VAL A 77 -4.28 2.07 -4.62
CA VAL A 77 -4.85 1.76 -3.30
C VAL A 77 -6.15 1.01 -3.50
N LEU A 78 -6.13 -0.28 -3.22
CA LEU A 78 -7.25 -1.20 -3.31
C LEU A 78 -7.96 -1.26 -1.96
N LYS A 79 -9.24 -0.89 -1.93
CA LYS A 79 -9.98 -0.77 -0.69
C LYS A 79 -11.46 -1.12 -0.86
N ASP A 80 -11.96 -1.98 0.03
CA ASP A 80 -13.38 -2.17 0.23
C ASP A 80 -13.93 -1.35 1.42
N PHE A 81 -15.26 -1.30 1.49
CA PHE A 81 -16.02 -0.57 2.49
C PHE A 81 -17.06 -1.50 3.12
N PRO A 82 -16.69 -2.31 4.14
CA PRO A 82 -17.52 -3.40 4.65
C PRO A 82 -18.87 -2.94 5.22
N ALA A 83 -18.97 -1.69 5.68
CA ALA A 83 -20.22 -1.09 6.14
C ALA A 83 -21.26 -0.89 5.01
N LEU A 84 -20.79 -0.82 3.76
CA LEU A 84 -21.61 -0.65 2.57
C LEU A 84 -21.84 -2.02 1.94
N ARG A 85 -22.98 -2.66 2.26
CA ARG A 85 -23.32 -3.99 1.73
C ARG A 85 -23.27 -4.00 0.20
N GLY A 86 -22.54 -4.95 -0.36
CA GLY A 86 -22.39 -5.10 -1.81
C GLY A 86 -21.54 -4.01 -2.47
N ALA A 87 -20.91 -3.13 -1.70
CA ALA A 87 -19.96 -2.17 -2.26
C ALA A 87 -18.79 -2.92 -2.92
N PRO A 88 -18.40 -2.49 -4.12
CA PRO A 88 -17.25 -3.06 -4.81
C PRO A 88 -15.95 -2.65 -4.11
N VAL A 89 -14.87 -3.35 -4.45
CA VAL A 89 -13.51 -2.84 -4.19
C VAL A 89 -13.29 -1.62 -5.08
N LEU A 90 -12.82 -0.53 -4.49
CA LEU A 90 -12.42 0.67 -5.20
C LEU A 90 -10.90 0.69 -5.40
N VAL A 91 -10.46 1.34 -6.47
CA VAL A 91 -9.05 1.65 -6.72
C VAL A 91 -8.90 3.16 -6.61
N ASN A 92 -8.09 3.65 -5.67
CA ASN A 92 -7.93 5.08 -5.37
C ASN A 92 -9.26 5.82 -5.15
N GLY A 93 -10.26 5.13 -4.56
CA GLY A 93 -11.60 5.68 -4.33
C GLY A 93 -12.53 5.69 -5.55
N ALA A 94 -12.09 5.20 -6.70
CA ALA A 94 -12.92 5.06 -7.91
C ALA A 94 -13.38 3.62 -8.12
N TYR A 95 -14.61 3.46 -8.64
CA TYR A 95 -15.13 2.15 -9.06
C TYR A 95 -14.70 1.87 -10.49
N GLN A 96 -14.01 0.75 -10.70
CA GLN A 96 -13.51 0.30 -12.01
C GLN A 96 -12.90 1.43 -12.86
N PRO A 97 -11.88 2.16 -12.34
CA PRO A 97 -11.25 3.20 -13.12
C PRO A 97 -10.51 2.61 -14.32
N VAL A 98 -10.45 3.39 -15.39
CA VAL A 98 -9.59 3.11 -16.55
C VAL A 98 -8.23 3.75 -16.27
N LEU A 99 -7.16 2.99 -16.52
CA LEU A 99 -5.79 3.48 -16.48
C LEU A 99 -5.31 3.59 -17.92
N ASP A 100 -5.23 4.83 -18.42
CA ASP A 100 -4.67 5.13 -19.73
C ASP A 100 -3.14 5.22 -19.60
N ALA A 101 -2.44 4.20 -20.07
CA ALA A 101 -0.99 4.13 -20.07
C ALA A 101 -0.41 4.84 -21.30
N GLU A 102 0.54 5.75 -21.09
CA GLU A 102 1.28 6.43 -22.15
C GLU A 102 2.61 5.74 -22.44
N ALA A 103 3.19 5.06 -21.44
CA ALA A 103 4.40 4.27 -21.58
C ALA A 103 4.13 2.80 -21.92
N SER A 104 5.12 2.14 -22.55
CA SER A 104 5.07 0.70 -22.82
C SER A 104 5.38 -0.17 -21.59
N SER A 105 5.79 0.44 -20.48
CA SER A 105 6.08 -0.24 -19.21
C SER A 105 5.44 0.52 -18.06
N LEU A 106 4.79 -0.20 -17.15
CA LEU A 106 4.14 0.35 -15.97
C LEU A 106 4.82 -0.17 -14.70
N ARG A 107 5.06 0.73 -13.75
CA ARG A 107 5.44 0.38 -12.38
C ARG A 107 4.25 0.61 -11.46
N LEU A 108 3.61 -0.48 -11.03
CA LEU A 108 2.44 -0.41 -10.16
C LEU A 108 2.85 -0.60 -8.70
N ARG A 109 2.63 0.44 -7.88
CA ARG A 109 2.70 0.32 -6.41
C ARG A 109 1.32 -0.10 -5.91
N LEU A 110 1.21 -1.33 -5.42
CA LEU A 110 -0.05 -1.91 -4.98
C LEU A 110 -0.17 -1.83 -3.45
N LEU A 111 -1.26 -1.28 -2.95
CA LEU A 111 -1.59 -1.23 -1.52
C LEU A 111 -2.99 -1.81 -1.29
N ASN A 112 -3.11 -2.86 -0.48
CA ASN A 112 -4.42 -3.34 -0.01
C ASN A 112 -4.75 -2.71 1.35
N ALA A 113 -5.57 -1.67 1.31
CA ALA A 113 -6.07 -0.93 2.47
C ALA A 113 -7.46 -1.41 2.93
N SER A 114 -7.85 -2.63 2.53
CA SER A 114 -9.06 -3.31 3.03
C SER A 114 -8.83 -3.79 4.48
N THR A 115 -9.91 -4.00 5.23
CA THR A 115 -9.80 -4.47 6.63
C THR A 115 -9.47 -5.96 6.69
N GLU A 116 -10.13 -6.78 5.87
CA GLU A 116 -10.05 -8.25 5.94
C GLU A 116 -9.91 -8.93 4.57
N ARG A 117 -10.18 -8.22 3.48
CA ARG A 117 -10.27 -8.81 2.14
C ARG A 117 -8.89 -9.08 1.54
N TYR A 118 -8.64 -10.35 1.22
CA TYR A 118 -7.52 -10.75 0.36
C TYR A 118 -7.87 -10.51 -1.11
N LEU A 119 -6.91 -10.02 -1.88
CA LEU A 119 -7.09 -9.71 -3.30
C LEU A 119 -6.14 -10.56 -4.13
N ARG A 120 -6.68 -11.48 -4.93
CA ARG A 120 -5.90 -12.24 -5.92
C ARG A 120 -5.90 -11.42 -7.21
N LEU A 121 -4.77 -10.82 -7.51
CA LEU A 121 -4.59 -9.91 -8.65
C LEU A 121 -3.94 -10.68 -9.81
N ALA A 122 -4.49 -10.48 -11.00
CA ALA A 122 -3.95 -10.96 -12.26
C ALA A 122 -4.21 -9.88 -13.31
N LEU A 123 -3.35 -9.79 -14.31
CA LEU A 123 -3.56 -8.93 -15.47
C LEU A 123 -3.83 -9.82 -16.68
N GLU A 124 -4.96 -9.62 -17.34
CA GLU A 124 -5.32 -10.43 -18.49
C GLU A 124 -4.29 -10.26 -19.61
N GLU A 125 -3.89 -11.38 -20.23
CA GLU A 125 -2.95 -11.45 -21.36
C GLU A 125 -1.52 -10.94 -21.06
N HIS A 126 -1.21 -10.58 -19.81
CA HIS A 126 0.10 -10.03 -19.44
C HIS A 126 0.64 -10.67 -18.15
N PRO A 127 1.95 -11.01 -18.11
CA PRO A 127 2.57 -11.35 -16.84
C PRO A 127 2.74 -10.12 -15.95
N LEU A 128 2.80 -10.35 -14.65
CA LEU A 128 3.28 -9.38 -13.67
C LEU A 128 4.73 -9.70 -13.31
N TYR A 129 5.52 -8.67 -13.01
CA TYR A 129 6.89 -8.84 -12.52
C TYR A 129 6.98 -8.20 -11.13
N LEU A 130 7.14 -9.03 -10.10
CA LEU A 130 7.42 -8.56 -8.75
C LEU A 130 8.86 -8.07 -8.70
N ILE A 131 9.06 -6.83 -8.24
CA ILE A 131 10.39 -6.21 -8.14
C ILE A 131 10.69 -5.71 -6.73
N VAL A 132 9.66 -5.53 -5.89
CA VAL A 132 9.77 -5.00 -4.52
C VAL A 132 8.72 -5.69 -3.66
N THR A 133 9.09 -6.01 -2.42
CA THR A 133 8.17 -6.44 -1.36
C THR A 133 8.18 -5.45 -0.20
N ASP A 134 7.39 -5.69 0.84
CA ASP A 134 7.49 -4.97 2.13
C ASP A 134 8.92 -4.96 2.71
N GLY A 135 9.73 -5.97 2.36
CA GLY A 135 11.14 -6.08 2.78
C GLY A 135 12.14 -5.30 1.91
N GLY A 136 11.67 -4.59 0.88
CA GLY A 136 12.50 -3.84 -0.07
C GLY A 136 12.60 -4.50 -1.44
N LEU A 137 13.55 -3.99 -2.25
CA LEU A 137 13.86 -4.50 -3.58
C LEU A 137 14.30 -5.97 -3.50
N ILE A 138 13.79 -6.81 -4.40
CA ILE A 138 14.25 -8.20 -4.51
C ILE A 138 15.45 -8.28 -5.46
N GLU A 139 16.25 -9.35 -5.34
CA GLU A 139 17.50 -9.48 -6.11
C GLU A 139 17.27 -9.47 -7.63
N GLU A 140 16.20 -10.12 -8.10
CA GLU A 140 15.82 -10.16 -9.51
C GLU A 140 14.29 -10.19 -9.69
N PRO A 141 13.75 -9.61 -10.78
CA PRO A 141 12.31 -9.62 -11.02
C PRO A 141 11.74 -11.04 -11.11
N VAL A 142 10.69 -11.32 -10.33
CA VAL A 142 10.01 -12.62 -10.34
C VAL A 142 8.75 -12.51 -11.20
N ASN A 143 8.66 -13.35 -12.22
CA ASN A 143 7.47 -13.44 -13.07
C ASN A 143 6.31 -14.12 -12.32
N LEU A 144 5.14 -13.50 -12.35
CA LEU A 144 3.92 -13.96 -11.70
C LEU A 144 2.76 -13.92 -12.70
N GLU A 145 2.02 -15.03 -12.81
CA GLU A 145 0.72 -15.04 -13.51
C GLU A 145 -0.36 -14.34 -12.67
N GLU A 146 -0.22 -14.45 -11.35
CA GLU A 146 -1.11 -13.84 -10.37
C GLU A 146 -0.40 -13.68 -9.02
N PHE A 147 -0.98 -12.85 -8.16
CA PHE A 147 -0.41 -12.51 -6.86
C PHE A 147 -1.52 -12.33 -5.83
N LEU A 148 -1.34 -12.94 -4.65
CA LEU A 148 -2.25 -12.75 -3.51
C LEU A 148 -1.77 -11.58 -2.64
N LEU A 149 -2.52 -10.48 -2.67
CA LEU A 149 -2.30 -9.32 -1.82
C LEU A 149 -3.18 -9.40 -0.57
N ALA A 150 -2.56 -9.75 0.56
CA ALA A 150 -3.22 -9.74 1.86
C ALA A 150 -3.59 -8.32 2.31
N PRO A 151 -4.60 -8.14 3.18
CA PRO A 151 -4.83 -6.87 3.88
C PRO A 151 -3.57 -6.43 4.60
N ALA A 152 -3.20 -5.16 4.48
CA ALA A 152 -1.97 -4.65 5.09
C ALA A 152 -1.99 -4.61 6.63
N ASN A 153 -3.14 -4.87 7.27
CA ASN A 153 -3.28 -5.12 8.71
C ASN A 153 -3.27 -6.59 9.13
N GLY A 154 -3.37 -7.50 8.15
CA GLY A 154 -3.30 -8.94 8.41
C GLY A 154 -1.86 -9.37 8.70
N PRO A 155 -1.65 -10.59 9.21
CA PRO A 155 -0.30 -11.16 9.31
C PRO A 155 0.38 -11.09 7.93
N ARG A 156 1.55 -10.45 7.87
CA ARG A 156 2.35 -10.36 6.64
C ARG A 156 2.75 -11.77 6.23
N CYS A 157 2.14 -12.30 5.16
CA CYS A 157 2.62 -13.53 4.54
C CYS A 157 3.82 -13.19 3.66
N SER A 158 5.02 -13.44 4.17
CA SER A 158 6.20 -13.62 3.31
C SER A 158 6.11 -15.02 2.70
N CYS A 159 5.73 -15.11 1.43
CA CYS A 159 5.95 -16.35 0.67
C CYS A 159 7.40 -16.32 0.16
N GLY A 160 8.20 -17.29 0.63
CA GLY A 160 9.50 -17.62 0.06
C GLY A 160 9.40 -18.70 -1.01
#